data_AF-A0A5D0VHN0-F1
#
_entry.id   AF-A0A5D0VHN0-F1
#
_cell.length_a   1.000
_cell.length_b   1.000
_cell.length_c   1.000
_cell.angle_alpha   90.00
_cell.angle_beta   90.00
_cell.angle_gamma   90.00
#
_symmetry.space_group_name_H-M   'P 1'
#
loop_
_entity.id
_entity.type
_entity.pdbx_description
1 polymer ?
#
loop_
_entity_poly.entity_id
_entity_poly.type
_entity_poly.pdbx_seq_one_letter_code
_entity_poly.pdbx_strand_id
1 'polypeptide(L)'
;MLDLARCDAVFLSFDEPNADPNYQRVQDIMPRARRVNGIKGFDSPHRKAGEISESPYVITIDADNVLIDESFFAGCLDISPRDRGAVFSFCARNVVNGLKYGNGGVKIWPRETLITLRSHENARRKEAAVDFCWTVPYFQINRVLSEVHMATTPFQAFRGGFREGVKFNLAGGTLAYDAFPDLPKKDALLRHIGLTNRERLRVWCSVGMDMPNGDWAILGSRLGCCMTALDRFDPAKVADYAWFLAFWQNDISPNYRTEPTRHAAITTLGHRLNAALSLDITTFPPSASRTFKSTHQIPRASGLTPTV
;
A
#
# COMPACT_ATOMS: atom_id res chain seq x y z
N MET A 1 -4.08 -28.03 2.44
CA MET A 1 -5.38 -27.34 2.32
C MET A 1 -5.80 -26.65 3.61
N LEU A 2 -5.95 -25.33 3.55
CA LEU A 2 -6.52 -24.45 4.58
C LEU A 2 -7.95 -24.12 4.18
N ASP A 3 -8.90 -24.41 5.07
CA ASP A 3 -10.32 -24.04 4.91
C ASP A 3 -10.53 -22.59 5.38
N LEU A 4 -10.93 -21.71 4.47
CA LEU A 4 -11.04 -20.28 4.73
C LEU A 4 -12.25 -19.95 5.61
N ALA A 5 -13.30 -20.79 5.60
CA ALA A 5 -14.47 -20.62 6.46
C ALA A 5 -14.13 -20.84 7.94
N ARG A 6 -13.04 -21.56 8.21
CA ARG A 6 -12.52 -21.85 9.56
C ARG A 6 -11.49 -20.83 10.05
N CYS A 7 -11.08 -19.87 9.22
CA CYS A 7 -10.19 -18.81 9.65
C CYS A 7 -10.97 -17.73 10.41
N ASP A 8 -10.30 -17.08 11.37
CA ASP A 8 -10.84 -15.87 11.97
C ASP A 8 -10.67 -14.71 11.01
N ALA A 9 -11.70 -13.88 10.83
CA ALA A 9 -11.60 -12.64 10.06
C ALA A 9 -11.58 -11.43 11.00
N VAL A 10 -10.62 -10.54 10.80
CA VAL A 10 -10.44 -9.33 11.59
C VAL A 10 -10.34 -8.11 10.68
N PHE A 11 -11.29 -7.20 10.84
CA PHE A 11 -11.32 -5.90 10.18
C PHE A 11 -10.48 -4.90 10.98
N LEU A 12 -9.53 -4.23 10.33
CA LEU A 12 -8.60 -3.28 10.94
C LEU A 12 -9.01 -1.86 10.54
N SER A 13 -9.37 -1.02 11.51
CA SER A 13 -9.74 0.38 11.27
C SER A 13 -9.10 1.34 12.25
N PHE A 14 -8.82 2.55 11.77
CA PHE A 14 -8.25 3.62 12.59
C PHE A 14 -8.91 4.97 12.28
N ASP A 15 -8.61 5.57 11.14
CA ASP A 15 -9.04 6.93 10.76
C ASP A 15 -9.66 7.00 9.35
N GLU A 16 -10.02 5.85 8.78
CA GLU A 16 -10.67 5.74 7.48
C GLU A 16 -12.15 6.18 7.58
N PRO A 17 -12.59 7.21 6.84
CA PRO A 17 -13.97 7.73 6.95
C PRO A 17 -15.04 6.73 6.49
N ASN A 18 -14.66 5.73 5.71
CA ASN A 18 -15.52 4.67 5.20
C ASN A 18 -15.43 3.37 6.02
N ALA A 19 -14.75 3.37 7.18
CA ALA A 19 -14.56 2.17 7.99
C ALA A 19 -15.89 1.51 8.43
N ASP A 20 -16.85 2.29 8.92
CA ASP A 20 -18.12 1.76 9.41
C ASP A 20 -18.98 1.11 8.31
N PRO A 21 -19.27 1.77 7.18
CA PRO A 21 -20.02 1.13 6.10
C PRO A 21 -19.27 -0.06 5.49
N ASN A 22 -17.93 -0.04 5.42
CA ASN A 22 -17.15 -1.17 4.93
C ASN A 22 -17.16 -2.35 5.91
N TYR A 23 -17.10 -2.08 7.22
CA TYR A 23 -17.22 -3.11 8.24
C TYR A 23 -18.59 -3.79 8.20
N GLN A 24 -19.67 -3.01 8.04
CA GLN A 24 -21.02 -3.58 7.91
C GLN A 24 -21.10 -4.57 6.74
N ARG A 25 -20.54 -4.22 5.57
CA ARG A 25 -20.47 -5.13 4.41
C ARG A 25 -19.72 -6.42 4.73
N VAL A 26 -18.61 -6.32 5.46
CA VAL A 26 -17.86 -7.51 5.89
C VAL A 26 -18.70 -8.37 6.85
N GLN A 27 -19.46 -7.75 7.77
CA GLN A 27 -20.36 -8.48 8.66
C GLN A 27 -21.52 -9.16 7.92
N ASP A 28 -22.03 -8.55 6.85
CA ASP A 28 -23.09 -9.14 6.03
C ASP A 28 -22.61 -10.44 5.34
N ILE A 29 -21.32 -10.49 4.95
CA ILE A 29 -20.70 -11.65 4.30
C ILE A 29 -20.21 -12.69 5.34
N MET A 30 -19.59 -12.21 6.42
CA MET A 30 -18.98 -13.03 7.47
C MET A 30 -19.39 -12.47 8.84
N PRO A 31 -20.57 -12.85 9.38
CA PRO A 31 -21.10 -12.30 10.63
C PRO A 31 -20.20 -12.48 11.86
N ARG A 32 -19.28 -13.45 11.80
CA ARG A 32 -18.28 -13.73 12.84
C ARG A 32 -17.02 -12.86 12.75
N ALA A 33 -16.91 -12.02 11.71
CA ALA A 33 -15.79 -11.10 11.59
C ALA A 33 -15.75 -10.15 12.80
N ARG A 34 -14.56 -10.02 13.40
CA ARG A 34 -14.33 -9.09 14.51
C ARG A 34 -13.68 -7.82 13.98
N ARG A 35 -13.71 -6.75 14.78
CA ARG A 35 -13.07 -5.47 14.45
C ARG A 35 -12.04 -5.08 15.49
N VAL A 36 -10.86 -4.71 15.03
CA VAL A 36 -9.87 -3.95 15.79
C VAL A 36 -9.99 -2.50 15.34
N ASN A 37 -10.45 -1.62 16.22
CA ASN A 37 -10.70 -0.22 15.91
C ASN A 37 -9.87 0.74 16.78
N GLY A 38 -9.39 1.82 16.19
CA GLY A 38 -8.79 2.94 16.93
C GLY A 38 -7.38 2.68 17.49
N ILE A 39 -6.76 1.56 17.13
CA ILE A 39 -5.38 1.27 17.52
C ILE A 39 -4.44 1.95 16.53
N LYS A 40 -3.68 2.92 17.03
CA LYS A 40 -2.69 3.68 16.26
C LYS A 40 -1.51 2.80 15.86
N GLY A 41 -0.99 3.02 14.66
CA GLY A 41 0.19 2.35 14.13
C GLY A 41 -0.15 1.34 13.03
N PHE A 42 0.88 0.73 12.45
CA PHE A 42 0.73 -0.28 11.41
C PHE A 42 0.94 -1.70 11.97
N ASP A 43 1.82 -1.86 12.95
CA ASP A 43 2.12 -3.16 13.56
C ASP A 43 1.12 -3.53 14.66
N SER A 44 0.84 -2.58 15.54
CA SER A 44 -0.03 -2.73 16.71
C SER A 44 -1.44 -3.26 16.41
N PRO A 45 -2.17 -2.77 15.38
CA PRO A 45 -3.47 -3.35 15.04
C PRO A 45 -3.38 -4.79 14.53
N HIS A 46 -2.33 -5.13 13.78
CA HIS A 46 -2.09 -6.50 13.31
C HIS A 46 -1.80 -7.45 14.48
N ARG A 47 -0.96 -7.01 15.42
CA ARG A 47 -0.71 -7.78 16.65
C ARG A 47 -2.00 -8.03 17.42
N LYS A 48 -2.81 -6.99 17.61
CA LYS A 48 -4.10 -7.13 18.29
C LYS A 48 -5.03 -8.12 17.57
N ALA A 49 -5.04 -8.11 16.25
CA ALA A 49 -5.80 -9.06 15.44
C ALA A 49 -5.37 -10.51 15.71
N GLY A 50 -4.08 -10.76 15.86
CA GLY A 50 -3.54 -12.07 16.26
C GLY A 50 -3.94 -12.46 17.69
N GLU A 51 -3.84 -11.52 18.64
CA GLU A 51 -4.19 -11.76 20.06
C GLU A 51 -5.66 -12.12 20.27
N ILE A 52 -6.57 -11.44 19.59
CA ILE A 52 -8.02 -11.73 19.72
C ILE A 52 -8.42 -12.98 18.95
N SER A 53 -7.57 -13.49 18.08
CA SER A 53 -7.87 -14.67 17.27
C SER A 53 -7.51 -15.97 17.97
N GLU A 54 -8.26 -17.02 17.66
CA GLU A 54 -8.08 -18.38 18.17
C GLU A 54 -7.60 -19.32 17.06
N SER A 55 -8.03 -19.04 15.82
CA SER A 55 -7.67 -19.82 14.65
C SER A 55 -6.16 -19.74 14.34
N PRO A 56 -5.51 -20.82 13.86
CA PRO A 56 -4.09 -20.81 13.49
C PRO A 56 -3.75 -19.82 12.36
N TYR A 57 -4.75 -19.49 11.53
CA TYR A 57 -4.65 -18.48 10.49
C TYR A 57 -5.73 -17.42 10.68
N VAL A 58 -5.36 -16.18 10.38
CA VAL A 58 -6.20 -14.98 10.54
C VAL A 58 -6.26 -14.24 9.22
N ILE A 59 -7.48 -13.94 8.76
CA ILE A 59 -7.75 -13.07 7.61
C ILE A 59 -7.81 -11.64 8.13
N THR A 60 -6.97 -10.73 7.61
CA THR A 60 -7.07 -9.30 7.91
C THR A 60 -7.63 -8.53 6.72
N ILE A 61 -8.50 -7.56 7.01
CA ILE A 61 -9.15 -6.70 6.03
C ILE A 61 -8.98 -5.25 6.49
N ASP A 62 -8.31 -4.43 5.69
CA ASP A 62 -8.07 -3.01 6.00
C ASP A 62 -9.36 -2.19 5.79
N ALA A 63 -9.56 -1.12 6.57
CA ALA A 63 -10.85 -0.43 6.62
C ALA A 63 -11.27 0.31 5.35
N ASP A 64 -10.31 0.63 4.49
CA ASP A 64 -10.57 1.23 3.18
C ASP A 64 -10.86 0.19 2.10
N ASN A 65 -10.89 -1.11 2.42
CA ASN A 65 -11.17 -2.16 1.46
C ASN A 65 -12.65 -2.50 1.35
N VAL A 66 -13.07 -2.75 0.11
CA VAL A 66 -14.37 -3.31 -0.25
C VAL A 66 -14.14 -4.64 -0.95
N LEU A 67 -14.66 -5.72 -0.38
CA LEU A 67 -14.60 -7.05 -1.00
C LEU A 67 -15.46 -7.07 -2.27
N ILE A 68 -14.94 -7.68 -3.34
CA ILE A 68 -15.68 -7.86 -4.60
C ILE A 68 -15.90 -9.33 -4.95
N ASP A 69 -15.35 -10.24 -4.15
CA ASP A 69 -15.49 -11.69 -4.31
C ASP A 69 -15.83 -12.31 -2.96
N GLU A 70 -17.13 -12.35 -2.64
CA GLU A 70 -17.65 -12.87 -1.37
C GLU A 70 -17.46 -14.38 -1.23
N SER A 71 -17.36 -15.09 -2.37
CA SER A 71 -17.14 -16.54 -2.41
C SER A 71 -15.79 -16.95 -1.80
N PHE A 72 -14.87 -15.99 -1.64
CA PHE A 72 -13.57 -16.18 -1.02
C PHE A 72 -13.65 -16.91 0.33
N PHE A 73 -14.58 -16.53 1.21
CA PHE A 73 -14.66 -17.11 2.56
C PHE A 73 -15.16 -18.55 2.58
N ALA A 74 -15.84 -19.01 1.53
CA ALA A 74 -16.25 -20.40 1.37
C ALA A 74 -15.17 -21.27 0.69
N GLY A 75 -14.04 -20.66 0.31
CA GLY A 75 -12.97 -21.32 -0.44
C GLY A 75 -12.00 -22.13 0.42
N CYS A 76 -11.08 -22.79 -0.27
CA CYS A 76 -9.91 -23.43 0.31
C CYS A 76 -8.64 -22.90 -0.36
N LEU A 77 -7.58 -22.77 0.41
CA LEU A 77 -6.24 -22.44 -0.10
C LEU A 77 -5.31 -23.63 0.10
N ASP A 78 -4.71 -24.15 -0.96
CA ASP A 78 -3.69 -25.17 -0.78
C ASP A 78 -2.34 -24.54 -0.45
N ILE A 79 -1.78 -24.96 0.67
CA ILE A 79 -0.53 -24.41 1.23
C ILE A 79 0.40 -25.59 1.46
N SER A 80 1.53 -25.57 0.75
CA SER A 80 2.60 -26.54 0.97
C SER A 80 3.08 -26.49 2.43
N PRO A 81 3.43 -27.62 3.06
CA PRO A 81 3.93 -27.64 4.44
C PRO A 81 5.07 -26.64 4.72
N ARG A 82 5.96 -26.42 3.75
CA ARG A 82 7.10 -25.48 3.88
C ARG A 82 6.68 -24.00 3.91
N ASP A 83 5.49 -23.69 3.38
CA ASP A 83 5.01 -22.32 3.17
C ASP A 83 3.99 -21.90 4.26
N ARG A 84 3.70 -22.77 5.24
CA ARG A 84 2.73 -22.52 6.33
C ARG A 84 3.07 -21.34 7.23
N GLY A 85 4.33 -20.93 7.28
CA GLY A 85 4.78 -19.74 8.03
C GLY A 85 4.65 -18.43 7.26
N ALA A 86 4.16 -18.45 6.02
CA ALA A 86 4.11 -17.27 5.16
C ALA A 86 2.79 -16.52 5.24
N VAL A 87 2.86 -15.22 4.99
CA VAL A 87 1.71 -14.33 4.80
C VAL A 87 1.28 -14.41 3.35
N PHE A 88 -0.01 -14.65 3.11
CA PHE A 88 -0.59 -14.69 1.75
C PHE A 88 -1.37 -13.41 1.51
N SER A 89 -0.86 -12.52 0.68
CA SER A 89 -1.46 -11.23 0.37
C SER A 89 -2.12 -11.26 -0.98
N PHE A 90 -3.44 -11.16 -0.99
CA PHE A 90 -4.21 -11.07 -2.21
C PHE A 90 -4.13 -9.68 -2.82
N CYS A 91 -4.27 -9.60 -4.13
CA CYS A 91 -4.27 -8.32 -4.80
C CYS A 91 -5.58 -7.57 -4.50
N ALA A 92 -5.47 -6.26 -4.38
CA ALA A 92 -6.61 -5.37 -4.43
C ALA A 92 -6.45 -4.38 -5.57
N ARG A 93 -7.57 -3.98 -6.17
CA ARG A 93 -7.62 -2.94 -7.19
C ARG A 93 -7.68 -1.58 -6.50
N ASN A 94 -6.65 -0.77 -6.66
CA ASN A 94 -6.70 0.61 -6.20
C ASN A 94 -7.66 1.40 -7.10
N VAL A 95 -8.73 1.97 -6.54
CA VAL A 95 -9.76 2.66 -7.35
C VAL A 95 -9.28 3.97 -7.98
N VAL A 96 -8.24 4.58 -7.40
CA VAL A 96 -7.65 5.84 -7.89
C VAL A 96 -6.93 5.60 -9.21
N ASN A 97 -5.97 4.67 -9.22
CA ASN A 97 -5.02 4.51 -10.33
C ASN A 97 -5.16 3.18 -11.09
N GLY A 98 -6.00 2.25 -10.63
CA GLY A 98 -6.26 0.96 -11.27
C GLY A 98 -5.18 -0.10 -11.10
N LEU A 99 -4.09 0.19 -10.37
CA LEU A 99 -3.09 -0.82 -10.03
C LEU A 99 -3.73 -1.96 -9.24
N LYS A 100 -3.25 -3.18 -9.49
CA LYS A 100 -3.70 -4.38 -8.81
C LYS A 100 -2.50 -5.15 -8.26
N TYR A 101 -2.32 -5.11 -6.94
CA TYR A 101 -1.19 -5.71 -6.22
C TYR A 101 -1.52 -5.78 -4.72
N GLY A 102 -0.58 -6.23 -3.88
CA GLY A 102 -0.83 -6.49 -2.46
C GLY A 102 -1.09 -5.28 -1.56
N ASN A 103 -0.94 -4.03 -2.05
CA ASN A 103 -1.22 -2.84 -1.25
C ASN A 103 -2.71 -2.75 -0.90
N GLY A 104 -2.99 -2.59 0.40
CA GLY A 104 -4.33 -2.61 0.97
C GLY A 104 -5.06 -3.95 0.85
N GLY A 105 -4.54 -4.95 0.13
CA GLY A 105 -5.30 -6.16 -0.14
C GLY A 105 -5.56 -7.04 1.08
N VAL A 106 -6.58 -7.90 0.99
CA VAL A 106 -6.90 -8.90 2.00
C VAL A 106 -5.71 -9.84 2.20
N LYS A 107 -5.37 -10.15 3.45
CA LYS A 107 -4.21 -10.99 3.79
C LYS A 107 -4.63 -12.15 4.68
N ILE A 108 -4.00 -13.30 4.47
CA ILE A 108 -4.05 -14.45 5.39
C ILE A 108 -2.71 -14.53 6.10
N TRP A 109 -2.75 -14.53 7.42
CA TRP A 109 -1.58 -14.57 8.28
C TRP A 109 -1.57 -15.84 9.12
N PRO A 110 -0.43 -16.49 9.32
CA PRO A 110 -0.24 -17.34 10.48
C PRO A 110 -0.41 -16.47 11.73
N ARG A 111 -1.24 -16.90 12.67
CA ARG A 111 -1.54 -16.15 13.91
C ARG A 111 -0.27 -15.80 14.68
N GLU A 112 0.68 -16.73 14.73
CA GLU A 112 1.97 -16.53 15.40
C GLU A 112 2.76 -15.36 14.80
N THR A 113 2.74 -15.21 13.47
CA THR A 113 3.40 -14.10 12.78
C THR A 113 2.79 -12.77 13.17
N LEU A 114 1.46 -12.68 13.36
CA LEU A 114 0.80 -11.44 13.83
C LEU A 114 1.23 -11.08 15.26
N ILE A 115 1.21 -12.05 16.18
CA ILE A 115 1.49 -11.81 17.60
C ILE A 115 2.95 -11.42 17.83
N THR A 116 3.85 -11.98 17.02
CA THR A 116 5.29 -11.75 17.13
C THR A 116 5.83 -10.67 16.19
N LEU A 117 4.96 -10.02 15.40
CA LEU A 117 5.34 -9.01 14.42
C LEU A 117 6.11 -7.85 15.08
N ARG A 118 7.20 -7.41 14.45
CA ARG A 118 8.03 -6.29 14.91
C ARG A 118 8.44 -5.42 13.72
N SER A 119 7.47 -4.70 13.21
CA SER A 119 7.55 -3.80 12.06
C SER A 119 7.13 -2.38 12.44
N HIS A 120 7.33 -1.42 11.53
CA HIS A 120 6.88 -0.04 11.65
C HIS A 120 7.24 0.59 13.00
N GLU A 121 6.25 0.98 13.82
CA GLU A 121 6.45 1.59 15.12
C GLU A 121 7.13 0.67 16.16
N ASN A 122 7.12 -0.64 15.92
CA ASN A 122 7.74 -1.67 16.76
C ASN A 122 9.00 -2.28 16.13
N ALA A 123 9.47 -1.73 14.99
CA ALA A 123 10.63 -2.22 14.28
C ALA A 123 11.91 -2.13 15.13
N ARG A 124 12.67 -3.22 15.19
CA ARG A 124 14.01 -3.25 15.82
C ARG A 124 15.15 -3.17 14.80
N ARG A 125 14.82 -3.32 13.52
CA ARG A 125 15.77 -3.28 12.41
C ARG A 125 15.24 -2.30 11.36
N LYS A 126 16.12 -1.63 10.64
CA LYS A 126 15.75 -0.56 9.68
C LYS A 126 14.87 -1.11 8.55
N GLU A 127 15.12 -2.34 8.14
CA GLU A 127 14.40 -3.04 7.08
C GLU A 127 12.95 -3.36 7.49
N ALA A 128 12.57 -3.27 8.76
CA ALA A 128 11.20 -3.50 9.20
C ALA A 128 10.41 -2.19 9.40
N ALA A 129 11.07 -1.03 9.34
CA ALA A 129 10.51 0.24 9.81
C ALA A 129 9.47 0.86 8.86
N VAL A 130 9.42 0.40 7.60
CA VAL A 130 8.53 0.98 6.58
C VAL A 130 7.47 -0.01 6.10
N ASP A 131 7.83 -1.29 5.95
CA ASP A 131 6.91 -2.34 5.53
C ASP A 131 7.31 -3.68 6.17
N PHE A 132 6.32 -4.48 6.55
CA PHE A 132 6.56 -5.78 7.15
C PHE A 132 7.01 -6.83 6.11
N CYS A 133 6.64 -6.66 4.83
CA CYS A 133 6.83 -7.67 3.80
C CYS A 133 8.31 -8.00 3.53
N TRP A 134 9.23 -7.14 3.95
CA TRP A 134 10.68 -7.38 3.89
C TRP A 134 11.22 -8.29 4.99
N THR A 135 10.43 -8.56 6.02
CA THR A 135 10.91 -9.24 7.23
C THR A 135 10.14 -10.50 7.61
N VAL A 136 9.06 -10.80 6.87
CA VAL A 136 8.27 -12.02 7.03
C VAL A 136 8.19 -12.75 5.69
N PRO A 137 8.15 -14.09 5.65
CA PRO A 137 7.88 -14.82 4.42
C PRO A 137 6.53 -14.36 3.86
N TYR A 138 6.52 -13.92 2.60
CA TYR A 138 5.38 -13.21 2.01
C TYR A 138 5.13 -13.69 0.58
N PHE A 139 3.89 -14.04 0.28
CA PHE A 139 3.41 -14.39 -1.05
C PHE A 139 2.40 -13.36 -1.55
N GLN A 140 2.71 -12.72 -2.68
CA GLN A 140 1.69 -11.99 -3.43
C GLN A 140 0.85 -12.98 -4.24
N ILE A 141 -0.44 -13.05 -3.96
CA ILE A 141 -1.42 -13.85 -4.70
C ILE A 141 -2.06 -12.95 -5.76
N ASN A 142 -1.80 -13.24 -7.04
CA ASN A 142 -2.30 -12.48 -8.20
C ASN A 142 -3.79 -12.74 -8.51
N ARG A 143 -4.62 -12.88 -7.47
CA ARG A 143 -6.08 -12.88 -7.52
C ARG A 143 -6.57 -11.58 -6.89
N VAL A 144 -7.37 -10.82 -7.62
CA VAL A 144 -7.99 -9.59 -7.10
C VAL A 144 -9.20 -9.98 -6.28
N LEU A 145 -9.18 -9.69 -4.97
CA LEU A 145 -10.30 -10.00 -4.06
C LEU A 145 -11.10 -8.77 -3.61
N SER A 146 -10.47 -7.60 -3.67
CA SER A 146 -11.04 -6.37 -3.13
C SER A 146 -10.64 -5.15 -3.94
N GLU A 147 -11.28 -4.04 -3.62
CA GLU A 147 -10.98 -2.70 -4.09
C GLU A 147 -10.56 -1.82 -2.92
N VAL A 148 -9.50 -1.03 -3.09
CA VAL A 148 -8.99 -0.11 -2.07
C VAL A 148 -9.53 1.29 -2.33
N HIS A 149 -10.29 1.83 -1.40
CA HIS A 149 -10.93 3.15 -1.42
C HIS A 149 -10.23 4.15 -0.50
N MET A 150 -8.91 4.28 -0.64
CA MET A 150 -8.06 5.14 0.19
C MET A 150 -8.17 6.66 -0.10
N ALA A 151 -9.07 7.09 -1.00
CA ALA A 151 -9.14 8.49 -1.45
C ALA A 151 -10.39 9.24 -0.96
N THR A 152 -11.04 8.75 0.10
CA THR A 152 -12.26 9.34 0.66
C THR A 152 -12.08 10.81 1.10
N THR A 153 -10.89 11.17 1.58
CA THR A 153 -10.54 12.56 1.92
C THR A 153 -9.22 12.98 1.25
N PRO A 154 -8.96 14.30 1.10
CA PRO A 154 -7.66 14.81 0.66
C PRO A 154 -6.48 14.23 1.45
N PHE A 155 -6.62 14.16 2.78
CA PHE A 155 -5.58 13.63 3.67
C PHE A 155 -5.29 12.15 3.39
N GLN A 156 -6.31 11.30 3.31
CA GLN A 156 -6.15 9.87 3.05
C GLN A 156 -5.55 9.63 1.65
N ALA A 157 -6.04 10.35 0.63
CA ALA A 157 -5.52 10.26 -0.73
C ALA A 157 -4.03 10.64 -0.80
N PHE A 158 -3.67 11.78 -0.20
CA PHE A 158 -2.29 12.24 -0.12
C PHE A 158 -1.42 11.25 0.66
N ARG A 159 -1.89 10.76 1.81
CA ARG A 159 -1.15 9.81 2.66
C ARG A 159 -0.85 8.51 1.93
N GLY A 160 -1.84 7.91 1.28
CA GLY A 160 -1.65 6.69 0.50
C GLY A 160 -0.66 6.89 -0.65
N GLY A 161 -0.82 7.98 -1.42
CA GLY A 161 0.10 8.33 -2.49
C GLY A 161 1.53 8.57 -1.99
N PHE A 162 1.69 9.38 -0.93
CA PHE A 162 3.00 9.69 -0.35
C PHE A 162 3.73 8.45 0.14
N ARG A 163 3.03 7.57 0.87
CA ARG A 163 3.61 6.31 1.35
C ARG A 163 4.13 5.44 0.20
N GLU A 164 3.35 5.26 -0.86
CA GLU A 164 3.77 4.45 -2.00
C GLU A 164 4.88 5.13 -2.82
N GLY A 165 4.83 6.46 -2.95
CA GLY A 165 5.90 7.26 -3.54
C GLY A 165 7.24 7.10 -2.80
N VAL A 166 7.21 6.99 -1.47
CA VAL A 166 8.40 6.68 -0.65
C VAL A 166 8.82 5.22 -0.84
N LYS A 167 7.89 4.28 -0.69
CA LYS A 167 8.16 2.84 -0.71
C LYS A 167 8.77 2.34 -2.01
N PHE A 168 8.33 2.83 -3.16
CA PHE A 168 8.92 2.45 -4.45
C PHE A 168 10.30 3.07 -4.72
N ASN A 169 10.99 3.61 -3.72
CA ASN A 169 12.42 3.91 -3.76
C ASN A 169 13.26 2.95 -2.91
N LEU A 170 12.61 1.98 -2.28
CA LEU A 170 13.20 1.05 -1.33
C LEU A 170 13.11 -0.38 -1.86
N ALA A 171 14.12 -1.16 -1.53
CA ALA A 171 14.08 -2.62 -1.57
C ALA A 171 14.74 -3.14 -0.29
N GLY A 172 14.07 -4.04 0.44
CA GLY A 172 14.47 -4.47 1.77
C GLY A 172 14.70 -3.31 2.75
N GLY A 173 13.93 -2.23 2.64
CA GLY A 173 14.09 -1.00 3.46
C GLY A 173 15.37 -0.20 3.20
N THR A 174 16.16 -0.56 2.20
CA THR A 174 17.36 0.16 1.78
C THR A 174 17.05 1.04 0.59
N LEU A 175 17.62 2.24 0.54
CA LEU A 175 17.48 3.16 -0.59
C LEU A 175 18.35 2.71 -1.77
N ALA A 176 17.84 2.93 -2.98
CA ALA A 176 18.56 2.52 -4.20
C ALA A 176 19.99 3.08 -4.31
N TYR A 177 20.20 4.32 -3.88
CA TYR A 177 21.51 4.98 -3.92
C TYR A 177 22.42 4.62 -2.75
N ASP A 178 21.88 4.02 -1.68
CA ASP A 178 22.71 3.42 -0.63
C ASP A 178 23.19 2.02 -1.08
N ALA A 179 22.33 1.27 -1.79
CA ALA A 179 22.68 -0.04 -2.33
C ALA A 179 23.62 0.04 -3.57
N PHE A 180 23.47 1.08 -4.38
CA PHE A 180 24.25 1.29 -5.61
C PHE A 180 24.79 2.73 -5.68
N PRO A 181 25.75 3.10 -4.80
CA PRO A 181 26.25 4.47 -4.70
C PRO A 181 27.01 4.96 -5.94
N ASP A 182 27.58 4.03 -6.71
CA ASP A 182 28.39 4.34 -7.91
C ASP A 182 27.55 4.48 -9.20
N LEU A 183 26.25 4.18 -9.14
CA LEU A 183 25.36 4.28 -10.30
C LEU A 183 24.67 5.64 -10.35
N PRO A 184 24.42 6.20 -11.55
CA PRO A 184 23.49 7.31 -11.70
C PRO A 184 22.13 6.97 -11.06
N LYS A 185 21.47 7.96 -10.43
CA LYS A 185 20.24 7.72 -9.64
C LYS A 185 19.16 6.93 -10.40
N LYS A 186 18.97 7.21 -11.70
CA LYS A 186 18.03 6.48 -12.57
C LYS A 186 18.34 4.98 -12.67
N ASP A 187 19.62 4.63 -12.80
CA ASP A 187 20.11 3.28 -13.01
C ASP A 187 20.13 2.52 -11.68
N ALA A 188 20.55 3.21 -10.60
CA ALA A 188 20.44 2.70 -9.23
C ALA A 188 18.99 2.34 -8.90
N LEU A 189 18.04 3.25 -9.12
CA LEU A 189 16.63 3.02 -8.84
C LEU A 189 16.08 1.83 -9.61
N LEU A 190 16.25 1.81 -10.94
CA LEU A 190 15.76 0.72 -11.79
C LEU A 190 16.38 -0.62 -11.38
N ARG A 191 17.68 -0.66 -11.10
CA ARG A 191 18.38 -1.88 -10.67
C ARG A 191 17.87 -2.37 -9.32
N HIS A 192 17.59 -1.46 -8.39
CA HIS A 192 17.21 -1.77 -7.02
C HIS A 192 15.78 -2.29 -6.90
N ILE A 193 14.80 -1.56 -7.47
CA ILE A 193 13.38 -1.91 -7.30
C ILE A 193 12.85 -2.80 -8.44
N GLY A 194 13.57 -2.88 -9.56
CA GLY A 194 13.16 -3.62 -10.76
C GLY A 194 12.06 -2.93 -11.58
N LEU A 195 11.77 -3.51 -12.75
CA LEU A 195 10.83 -2.95 -13.72
C LEU A 195 9.40 -2.85 -13.16
N THR A 196 8.90 -3.90 -12.51
CA THR A 196 7.53 -3.97 -12.00
C THR A 196 7.22 -2.86 -11.00
N ASN A 197 8.12 -2.61 -10.04
CA ASN A 197 7.91 -1.55 -9.06
C ASN A 197 8.14 -0.16 -9.65
N ARG A 198 9.07 -0.02 -10.61
CA ARG A 198 9.19 1.22 -11.38
C ARG A 198 7.90 1.55 -12.12
N GLU A 199 7.25 0.57 -12.74
CA GLU A 199 5.96 0.77 -13.42
C GLU A 199 4.85 1.17 -12.46
N ARG A 200 4.75 0.52 -11.30
CA ARG A 200 3.80 0.91 -10.24
C ARG A 200 4.02 2.34 -9.79
N LEU A 201 5.27 2.75 -9.55
CA LEU A 201 5.62 4.13 -9.20
C LEU A 201 5.20 5.12 -10.28
N ARG A 202 5.43 4.78 -11.56
CA ARG A 202 5.00 5.64 -12.68
C ARG A 202 3.49 5.83 -12.70
N VAL A 203 2.72 4.76 -12.49
CA VAL A 203 1.26 4.82 -12.45
C VAL A 203 0.76 5.64 -11.27
N TRP A 204 1.32 5.44 -10.07
CA TRP A 204 1.05 6.28 -8.89
C TRP A 204 1.29 7.76 -9.16
N CYS A 205 2.35 8.08 -9.90
CA CYS A 205 2.69 9.45 -10.27
C CYS A 205 1.88 10.01 -11.44
N SER A 206 1.07 9.21 -12.15
CA SER A 206 0.50 9.61 -13.44
C SER A 206 -1.03 9.50 -13.52
N VAL A 207 -1.63 8.51 -12.87
CA VAL A 207 -3.03 8.12 -13.08
C VAL A 207 -3.87 8.44 -11.84
N GLY A 208 -5.03 9.05 -12.03
CA GLY A 208 -5.99 9.28 -10.95
C GLY A 208 -6.85 10.53 -11.07
N MET A 209 -6.56 11.42 -12.04
CA MET A 209 -7.27 12.69 -12.20
C MET A 209 -8.78 12.56 -12.45
N ASP A 210 -9.27 11.37 -12.78
CA ASP A 210 -10.70 11.10 -12.95
C ASP A 210 -11.44 10.78 -11.64
N MET A 211 -10.73 10.65 -10.52
CA MET A 211 -11.28 10.29 -9.22
C MET A 211 -11.27 11.47 -8.25
N PRO A 212 -12.24 11.55 -7.32
CA PRO A 212 -12.17 12.47 -6.20
C PRO A 212 -10.84 12.34 -5.45
N ASN A 213 -10.20 13.48 -5.17
CA ASN A 213 -8.88 13.56 -4.52
C ASN A 213 -7.75 12.79 -5.23
N GLY A 214 -7.92 12.37 -6.49
CA GLY A 214 -6.89 11.62 -7.20
C GLY A 214 -5.63 12.45 -7.47
N ASP A 215 -5.80 13.76 -7.62
CA ASP A 215 -4.71 14.72 -7.71
C ASP A 215 -3.92 14.87 -6.39
N TRP A 216 -4.57 14.77 -5.23
CA TRP A 216 -3.90 14.65 -3.93
C TRP A 216 -3.07 13.37 -3.85
N ALA A 217 -3.57 12.25 -4.40
CA ALA A 217 -2.81 11.00 -4.45
C ALA A 217 -1.58 11.12 -5.37
N ILE A 218 -1.72 11.76 -6.54
CA ILE A 218 -0.61 12.04 -7.45
C ILE A 218 0.41 12.98 -6.81
N LEU A 219 -0.05 14.06 -6.17
CA LEU A 219 0.81 14.99 -5.43
C LEU A 219 1.60 14.26 -4.34
N GLY A 220 0.92 13.47 -3.51
CA GLY A 220 1.55 12.66 -2.48
C GLY A 220 2.62 11.75 -3.08
N SER A 221 2.28 11.00 -4.13
CA SER A 221 3.21 10.06 -4.79
C SER A 221 4.46 10.74 -5.32
N ARG A 222 4.30 11.86 -6.04
CA ARG A 222 5.44 12.61 -6.59
C ARG A 222 6.27 13.27 -5.50
N LEU A 223 5.63 13.81 -4.47
CA LEU A 223 6.34 14.46 -3.36
C LEU A 223 7.12 13.44 -2.52
N GLY A 224 6.49 12.33 -2.14
CA GLY A 224 7.15 11.24 -1.40
C GLY A 224 8.33 10.66 -2.19
N CYS A 225 8.17 10.50 -3.51
CA CYS A 225 9.24 10.07 -4.39
C CYS A 225 10.39 11.09 -4.46
N CYS A 226 10.09 12.39 -4.67
CA CYS A 226 11.11 13.45 -4.65
C CYS A 226 11.87 13.49 -3.32
N MET A 227 11.13 13.51 -2.21
CA MET A 227 11.72 13.60 -0.87
C MET A 227 12.68 12.43 -0.62
N THR A 228 12.26 11.23 -0.99
CA THR A 228 13.05 10.00 -0.76
C THR A 228 14.20 9.86 -1.75
N ALA A 229 13.95 10.05 -3.04
CA ALA A 229 14.95 9.82 -4.09
C ALA A 229 15.96 10.98 -4.24
N LEU A 230 15.53 12.21 -3.96
CA LEU A 230 16.26 13.43 -4.31
C LEU A 230 16.71 14.20 -3.06
N ASP A 231 15.87 14.30 -2.03
CA ASP A 231 16.03 15.27 -0.94
C ASP A 231 16.44 14.64 0.42
N ARG A 232 16.89 13.37 0.42
CA ARG A 232 17.39 12.64 1.61
C ARG A 232 16.40 12.58 2.78
N PHE A 233 15.15 12.25 2.48
CA PHE A 233 14.13 11.98 3.50
C PHE A 233 14.36 10.65 4.21
N ASP A 234 14.11 10.62 5.52
CA ASP A 234 14.07 9.39 6.32
C ASP A 234 12.76 8.63 6.06
N PRO A 235 12.81 7.47 5.38
CA PRO A 235 11.60 6.75 5.01
C PRO A 235 10.80 6.23 6.21
N ALA A 236 11.40 6.03 7.38
CA ALA A 236 10.70 5.53 8.57
C ALA A 236 9.61 6.49 9.06
N LYS A 237 9.73 7.79 8.76
CA LYS A 237 8.74 8.82 9.10
C LYS A 237 7.35 8.57 8.51
N VAL A 238 7.25 7.80 7.43
CA VAL A 238 5.94 7.47 6.85
C VAL A 238 5.07 6.62 7.80
N ALA A 239 5.69 5.89 8.74
CA ALA A 239 5.02 5.11 9.77
C ALA A 239 4.63 5.96 11.00
N ASP A 240 5.20 7.16 11.16
CA ASP A 240 4.89 8.05 12.26
C ASP A 240 3.65 8.91 11.96
N TYR A 241 2.53 8.50 12.53
CA TYR A 241 1.25 9.19 12.42
C TYR A 241 1.28 10.63 12.95
N ALA A 242 2.04 10.92 14.02
CA ALA A 242 2.09 12.27 14.58
C ALA A 242 2.88 13.21 13.66
N TRP A 243 4.03 12.74 13.17
CA TRP A 243 4.79 13.46 12.16
C TRP A 243 3.96 13.69 10.90
N PHE A 244 3.29 12.66 10.39
CA PHE A 244 2.53 12.75 9.15
C PHE A 244 1.35 13.72 9.26
N LEU A 245 0.66 13.71 10.41
CA LEU A 245 -0.44 14.66 10.66
C LEU A 245 0.07 16.11 10.73
N ALA A 246 1.19 16.35 11.43
CA ALA A 246 1.80 17.67 11.50
C ALA A 246 2.28 18.15 10.12
N PHE A 247 2.95 17.28 9.35
CA PHE A 247 3.37 17.56 7.98
C PHE A 247 2.17 17.92 7.09
N TRP A 248 1.07 17.17 7.20
CA TRP A 248 -0.15 17.50 6.48
C TRP A 248 -0.73 18.86 6.86
N GLN A 249 -0.88 19.12 8.16
CA GLN A 249 -1.55 20.32 8.66
C GLN A 249 -0.74 21.60 8.43
N ASN A 250 0.59 21.51 8.55
CA ASN A 250 1.47 22.68 8.53
C ASN A 250 2.03 22.96 7.14
N ASP A 251 2.39 21.91 6.37
CA ASP A 251 3.13 22.06 5.12
C ASP A 251 2.30 21.75 3.89
N ILE A 252 1.41 20.74 3.95
CA ILE A 252 0.72 20.24 2.76
C ILE A 252 -0.61 20.95 2.54
N SER A 253 -1.54 20.83 3.50
CA SER A 253 -2.89 21.37 3.37
C SER A 253 -2.89 22.88 3.12
N PRO A 254 -2.10 23.72 3.83
CA PRO A 254 -2.09 25.17 3.59
C PRO A 254 -1.54 25.57 2.22
N ASN A 255 -0.44 24.95 1.79
CA ASN A 255 0.27 25.33 0.55
C ASN A 255 -0.40 24.80 -0.72
N TYR A 256 -1.12 23.68 -0.60
CA TYR A 256 -1.73 22.97 -1.73
C TYR A 256 -3.26 22.90 -1.63
N ARG A 257 -3.89 23.80 -0.85
CA ARG A 257 -5.34 23.79 -0.68
C ARG A 257 -6.10 23.98 -2.00
N THR A 258 -5.63 24.87 -2.87
CA THR A 258 -6.31 25.22 -4.11
C THR A 258 -5.84 24.33 -5.26
N GLU A 259 -6.73 24.07 -6.21
CA GLU A 259 -6.41 23.24 -7.38
C GLU A 259 -5.25 23.82 -8.22
N PRO A 260 -5.19 25.14 -8.51
CA PRO A 260 -4.07 25.70 -9.27
C PRO A 260 -2.72 25.49 -8.59
N THR A 261 -2.61 25.69 -7.27
CA THR A 261 -1.33 25.50 -6.57
C THR A 261 -0.94 24.03 -6.53
N ARG A 262 -1.90 23.10 -6.34
CA ARG A 262 -1.64 21.66 -6.49
C ARG A 262 -1.13 21.29 -7.86
N HIS A 263 -1.82 21.72 -8.92
CA HIS A 263 -1.48 21.30 -10.27
C HIS A 263 -0.11 21.83 -10.69
N ALA A 264 0.23 23.06 -10.28
CA ALA A 264 1.58 23.62 -10.46
C ALA A 264 2.64 22.80 -9.72
N ALA A 265 2.38 22.39 -8.47
CA ALA A 265 3.29 21.56 -7.68
C ALA A 265 3.44 20.15 -8.29
N ILE A 266 2.35 19.51 -8.69
CA ILE A 266 2.34 18.22 -9.39
C ILE A 266 3.22 18.29 -10.63
N THR A 267 3.07 19.34 -11.44
CA THR A 267 3.86 19.55 -12.67
C THR A 267 5.34 19.71 -12.35
N THR A 268 5.67 20.59 -11.40
CA THR A 268 7.04 20.86 -10.98
C THR A 268 7.74 19.61 -10.45
N LEU A 269 7.09 18.85 -9.57
CA LEU A 269 7.61 17.59 -9.03
C LEU A 269 7.78 16.55 -10.15
N GLY A 270 6.85 16.49 -11.11
CA GLY A 270 6.95 15.61 -12.27
C GLY A 270 8.19 15.90 -13.10
N HIS A 271 8.48 17.17 -13.39
CA HIS A 271 9.69 17.57 -14.11
C HIS A 271 10.97 17.20 -13.34
N ARG A 272 11.00 17.44 -12.02
CA ARG A 272 12.14 17.06 -11.17
C ARG A 272 12.43 15.56 -11.25
N LEU A 273 11.39 14.72 -11.13
CA LEU A 273 11.52 13.27 -11.18
C LEU A 273 11.96 12.78 -12.57
N ASN A 274 11.37 13.32 -13.65
CA ASN A 274 11.78 12.94 -15.00
C ASN A 274 13.24 13.32 -15.28
N ALA A 275 13.66 14.51 -14.86
CA ALA A 275 15.04 14.97 -15.05
C ALA A 275 16.05 14.11 -14.28
N ALA A 276 15.74 13.74 -13.03
CA ALA A 276 16.69 13.03 -12.16
C ALA A 276 16.67 11.50 -12.31
N LEU A 277 15.51 10.92 -12.62
CA LEU A 277 15.27 9.48 -12.56
C LEU A 277 14.79 8.87 -13.88
N SER A 278 14.51 9.70 -14.90
CA SER A 278 13.99 9.24 -16.20
C SER A 278 12.78 8.31 -16.05
N LEU A 279 11.82 8.70 -15.20
CA LEU A 279 10.61 7.92 -14.95
C LEU A 279 9.59 8.01 -16.09
N ASP A 280 9.71 8.96 -17.01
CA ASP A 280 8.74 9.21 -18.08
C ASP A 280 7.30 9.28 -17.55
N ILE A 281 7.11 10.07 -16.49
CA ILE A 281 5.80 10.32 -15.86
C ILE A 281 5.16 11.58 -16.43
N THR A 282 3.84 11.54 -16.57
CA THR A 282 3.02 12.68 -16.96
C THR A 282 1.69 12.62 -16.23
N THR A 283 1.01 13.73 -16.04
CA THR A 283 -0.32 13.71 -15.42
C THR A 283 -1.36 13.34 -16.46
N PHE A 284 -1.96 12.16 -16.34
CA PHE A 284 -3.00 11.74 -17.27
C PHE A 284 -4.26 12.58 -17.04
N PRO A 285 -4.83 13.21 -18.08
CA PRO A 285 -6.13 13.86 -17.94
C PRO A 285 -7.20 12.82 -17.53
N PRO A 286 -8.39 13.27 -17.05
CA PRO A 286 -9.43 12.36 -16.59
C PRO A 286 -9.82 11.27 -17.61
N SER A 287 -9.91 11.60 -18.90
CA SER A 287 -10.22 10.62 -19.95
C SER A 287 -9.14 9.54 -20.07
N ALA A 288 -7.86 9.93 -20.13
CA ALA A 288 -6.74 9.00 -20.19
C ALA A 288 -6.61 8.14 -18.92
N SER A 289 -6.89 8.70 -17.74
CA SER A 289 -6.90 7.94 -16.50
C SER A 289 -7.98 6.85 -16.52
N ARG A 290 -9.21 7.17 -16.99
CA ARG A 290 -10.27 6.17 -17.17
C ARG A 290 -9.89 5.08 -18.17
N THR A 291 -9.37 5.45 -19.34
CA THR A 291 -8.94 4.51 -20.37
C THR A 291 -7.81 3.60 -19.90
N PHE A 292 -6.84 4.14 -19.17
CA PHE A 292 -5.79 3.34 -18.57
C PHE A 292 -6.39 2.30 -17.61
N LYS A 293 -7.27 2.72 -16.69
CA LYS A 293 -7.87 1.81 -15.70
C LYS A 293 -8.73 0.70 -16.32
N SER A 294 -9.41 0.97 -17.44
CA SER A 294 -10.23 -0.04 -18.12
C SER A 294 -9.40 -1.07 -18.90
N THR A 295 -8.19 -0.71 -19.32
CA THR A 295 -7.31 -1.57 -20.14
C THR A 295 -6.16 -2.19 -19.36
N HIS A 296 -5.83 -1.65 -18.18
CA HIS A 296 -4.72 -2.16 -17.36
C HIS A 296 -5.02 -3.55 -16.80
N GLN A 297 -4.25 -4.52 -17.27
CA GLN A 297 -4.29 -5.91 -16.82
C GLN A 297 -3.07 -6.23 -15.97
N ILE A 298 -3.25 -7.14 -15.01
CA ILE A 298 -2.12 -7.75 -14.30
C ILE A 298 -1.53 -8.78 -15.25
N PRO A 299 -0.18 -8.85 -15.41
CA PRO A 299 0.44 -10.03 -15.99
C PRO A 299 -0.05 -11.28 -15.25
N ARG A 300 -0.55 -12.29 -15.97
CA ARG A 300 -0.87 -13.59 -15.37
C ARG A 300 0.45 -14.21 -14.90
N ALA A 301 0.78 -14.08 -13.62
CA ALA A 301 1.91 -14.76 -13.03
C ALA A 301 1.44 -15.59 -11.83
N SER A 302 1.57 -16.91 -11.93
CA SER A 302 1.58 -17.84 -10.81
C SER A 302 3.03 -18.08 -10.40
N GLY A 303 3.42 -17.75 -9.17
CA GLY A 303 4.76 -18.05 -8.65
C GLY A 303 5.25 -17.08 -7.57
N LEU A 304 6.31 -17.49 -6.87
CA LEU A 304 7.08 -16.66 -5.94
C LEU A 304 7.45 -15.34 -6.65
N THR A 305 6.85 -14.23 -6.22
CA THR A 305 7.35 -12.92 -6.60
C THR A 305 8.49 -12.62 -5.62
N PRO A 306 9.70 -12.27 -6.08
CA PRO A 306 10.73 -11.77 -5.19
C PRO A 306 10.13 -10.62 -4.39
N THR A 307 10.16 -10.73 -3.07
CA THR A 307 9.93 -9.61 -2.17
C THR A 307 11.00 -8.58 -2.48
N VAL A 308 10.61 -7.52 -3.17
CA VAL A 308 11.43 -6.31 -3.33
C VAL A 308 11.35 -5.56 -2.04
#